data_AF-A0A7Y9ZX29-F1
#
_entry.id   AF-A0A7Y9ZX29-F1
#
_cell.length_a   1.000
_cell.length_b   1.000
_cell.length_c   1.000
_cell.angle_alpha   90.00
_cell.angle_beta   90.00
_cell.angle_gamma   90.00
#
_symmetry.space_group_name_H-M   'P 1'
#
loop_
_entity.id
_entity.type
_entity.pdbx_description
1 polymer ?
#
loop_
_entity_poly.entity_id
_entity_poly.type
_entity_poly.pdbx_seq_one_letter_code
_entity_poly.pdbx_strand_id
1 'polypeptide(L)'
;MSLRPEHPENDLTSDADYANLRRPEPRSFDELADEPDPLEIAAANRRSTRQAVWYMIGVLVLSALYGFAVALFTRLSGGPLCEDGTATWLCTDGQRTFFSLTTPIIPFFGMIGCAIIMVRKLHRYLRWRSWMAIFWVMACNFMLWTITDIQLFLMDSAAA
;
A
#
# COMPACT_ATOMS: atom_id res chain seq x y z
N MET A 1 36.29 22.47 -23.89
CA MET A 1 35.87 21.41 -22.95
C MET A 1 36.33 21.83 -21.57
N SER A 2 35.41 22.24 -20.70
CA SER A 2 35.73 22.74 -19.35
C SER A 2 36.16 21.57 -18.46
N LEU A 3 37.43 21.53 -18.05
CA LEU A 3 38.02 20.56 -17.11
C LEU A 3 37.68 20.91 -15.64
N ARG A 4 36.44 21.30 -15.36
CA ARG A 4 35.97 21.40 -13.97
C ARG A 4 35.35 20.06 -13.60
N PRO A 5 35.63 19.50 -12.41
CA PRO A 5 34.88 18.37 -11.90
C PRO A 5 33.40 18.69 -12.02
N GLU A 6 32.69 17.92 -12.84
CA GLU A 6 31.26 18.09 -13.03
C GLU A 6 30.63 17.77 -11.68
N HIS A 7 30.05 18.79 -11.06
CA HIS A 7 29.52 18.69 -9.71
C HIS A 7 28.30 17.75 -9.74
N PRO A 8 28.26 16.68 -8.94
CA PRO A 8 27.27 15.61 -9.06
C PRO A 8 25.81 16.09 -8.97
N GLU A 9 25.57 17.25 -8.37
CA GLU A 9 24.26 17.92 -8.30
C GLU A 9 23.75 18.45 -9.66
N ASN A 10 24.62 18.62 -10.67
CA ASN A 10 24.25 19.16 -11.98
C ASN A 10 23.65 18.11 -12.93
N ASP A 11 23.81 16.81 -12.62
CA ASP A 11 23.23 15.68 -13.37
C ASP A 11 21.82 15.27 -12.87
N LEU A 12 21.20 16.08 -12.01
CA LEU A 12 19.88 15.78 -11.45
C LEU A 12 18.71 16.06 -12.43
N THR A 13 19.00 16.52 -13.64
CA THR A 13 17.99 16.84 -14.66
C THR A 13 17.24 15.60 -15.17
N SER A 14 17.87 14.42 -15.16
CA SER A 14 17.27 13.16 -15.61
C SER A 14 16.23 12.57 -14.63
N ASP A 15 16.31 12.90 -13.34
CA ASP A 15 15.41 12.42 -12.26
C ASP A 15 14.48 13.55 -11.76
N ALA A 16 14.39 14.65 -12.52
CA ALA A 16 13.61 15.83 -12.17
C ALA A 16 12.10 15.51 -12.12
N ASP A 17 11.55 15.55 -10.91
CA ASP A 17 10.15 15.20 -10.65
C ASP A 17 9.28 16.47 -10.69
N TYR A 18 8.85 16.85 -11.89
CA TYR A 18 8.05 18.06 -12.15
C TYR A 18 6.67 18.08 -11.48
N ALA A 19 6.22 16.94 -10.95
CA ALA A 19 4.90 16.78 -10.33
C ALA A 19 4.93 16.79 -8.80
N ASN A 20 6.10 17.00 -8.19
CA ASN A 20 6.18 17.24 -6.76
C ASN A 20 5.64 18.62 -6.39
N LEU A 21 5.10 18.70 -5.18
CA LEU A 21 4.78 19.98 -4.58
C LEU A 21 6.07 20.80 -4.50
N ARG A 22 6.03 22.01 -5.08
CA ARG A 22 7.17 22.93 -5.02
C ARG A 22 7.29 23.49 -3.61
N ARG A 23 8.53 23.60 -3.15
CA ARG A 23 8.81 24.37 -1.94
C ARG A 23 8.52 25.85 -2.18
N PRO A 24 8.15 26.60 -1.13
CA PRO A 24 8.09 28.06 -1.21
C PRO A 24 9.43 28.62 -1.67
N GLU A 25 9.40 29.68 -2.49
CA GLU A 25 10.62 30.38 -2.87
C GLU A 25 11.22 31.10 -1.66
N PRO A 26 12.55 31.03 -1.46
CA PRO A 26 13.22 31.71 -0.36
C PRO A 26 13.10 33.23 -0.52
N ARG A 27 12.86 33.93 0.58
CA ARG A 27 12.65 35.39 0.60
C ARG A 27 13.87 36.17 1.08
N SER A 28 14.87 35.48 1.60
CA SER A 28 16.12 36.06 2.10
C SER A 28 17.33 35.22 1.66
N PHE A 29 18.52 35.81 1.75
CA PHE A 29 19.78 35.10 1.46
C PHE A 29 20.05 33.97 2.47
N ASP A 30 19.71 34.18 3.74
CA ASP A 30 19.86 33.16 4.77
C ASP A 30 18.94 31.96 4.51
N GLU A 31 17.67 32.20 4.13
CA GLU A 31 16.74 31.13 3.74
C GLU A 31 17.21 30.34 2.51
N LEU A 32 17.85 31.02 1.56
CA LEU A 32 18.43 30.38 0.37
C LEU A 32 19.65 29.52 0.76
N ALA A 33 20.46 29.97 1.72
CA ALA A 33 21.61 29.22 2.21
C ALA A 33 21.21 27.99 3.03
N ASP A 34 20.05 28.02 3.68
CA ASP A 34 19.47 26.92 4.44
C ASP A 34 18.70 25.90 3.56
N GLU A 35 18.64 26.10 2.23
CA GLU A 35 18.01 25.12 1.35
C GLU A 35 18.76 23.78 1.40
N PRO A 36 18.05 22.65 1.57
CA PRO A 36 18.72 21.37 1.68
C PRO A 36 19.25 20.93 0.32
N ASP A 37 20.40 20.28 0.36
CA ASP A 37 21.16 19.84 -0.81
C ASP A 37 20.29 19.06 -1.82
N PRO A 38 20.25 19.47 -3.11
CA PRO A 38 19.57 18.74 -4.18
C PRO A 38 19.89 17.23 -4.24
N LEU A 39 21.13 16.82 -3.96
CA LEU A 39 21.54 15.42 -3.95
C LEU A 39 20.87 14.63 -2.84
N GLU A 40 20.75 15.21 -1.64
CA GLU A 40 20.07 14.59 -0.51
C GLU A 40 18.57 14.40 -0.78
N ILE A 41 17.95 15.38 -1.46
CA ILE A 41 16.54 15.31 -1.90
C ILE A 41 16.36 14.20 -2.93
N ALA A 42 17.23 14.11 -3.93
CA ALA A 42 17.19 13.06 -4.95
C ALA A 42 17.32 11.66 -4.31
N ALA A 43 18.25 11.49 -3.38
CA ALA A 43 18.40 10.25 -2.61
C ALA A 43 17.15 9.94 -1.77
N ALA A 44 16.55 10.94 -1.13
CA ALA A 44 15.31 10.79 -0.38
C ALA A 44 14.12 10.38 -1.27
N ASN A 45 14.04 10.91 -2.49
CA ASN A 45 13.01 10.57 -3.48
C ASN A 45 13.13 9.13 -3.95
N ARG A 46 14.34 8.66 -4.28
CA ARG A 46 14.60 7.25 -4.62
C ARG A 46 14.22 6.31 -3.48
N ARG A 47 14.55 6.68 -2.23
CA ARG A 47 14.11 5.94 -1.03
C ARG A 47 12.59 5.93 -0.90
N SER A 48 11.90 7.05 -1.18
CA SER A 48 10.43 7.13 -1.13
C SER A 48 9.78 6.15 -2.12
N THR A 49 10.26 6.08 -3.36
CA THR A 49 9.76 5.11 -4.35
C THR A 49 9.99 3.67 -3.91
N ARG A 50 11.19 3.35 -3.41
CA ARG A 50 11.48 2.00 -2.91
C ARG A 50 10.61 1.63 -1.70
N GLN A 51 10.36 2.57 -0.79
CA GLN A 51 9.44 2.38 0.33
C GLN A 51 8.01 2.08 -0.15
N ALA A 52 7.52 2.80 -1.16
CA ALA A 52 6.20 2.57 -1.73
C ALA A 52 6.07 1.13 -2.28
N VAL A 53 7.05 0.67 -3.06
CA VAL A 53 7.04 -0.69 -3.63
C VAL A 53 7.05 -1.76 -2.53
N TRP A 54 7.93 -1.63 -1.53
CA TRP A 54 7.98 -2.60 -0.43
C TRP A 54 6.72 -2.57 0.44
N TYR A 55 6.14 -1.40 0.66
CA TYR A 55 4.86 -1.28 1.36
C TYR A 55 3.75 -2.02 0.62
N MET A 56 3.63 -1.80 -0.69
CA MET A 56 2.67 -2.48 -1.56
C MET A 56 2.83 -4.00 -1.48
N ILE A 57 4.04 -4.51 -1.72
CA ILE A 57 4.32 -5.95 -1.66
C ILE A 57 3.97 -6.51 -0.28
N GLY A 58 4.39 -5.81 0.78
CA GLY A 58 4.14 -6.22 2.16
C GLY A 58 2.65 -6.36 2.47
N VAL A 59 1.83 -5.37 2.10
CA VAL A 59 0.37 -5.42 2.33
C VAL A 59 -0.29 -6.53 1.51
N LEU A 60 0.04 -6.66 0.22
CA LEU A 60 -0.54 -7.69 -0.64
C LEU A 60 -0.22 -9.09 -0.11
N VAL A 61 1.05 -9.37 0.16
CA VAL A 61 1.50 -10.66 0.68
C VAL A 61 0.87 -10.93 2.05
N LEU A 62 0.85 -9.95 2.95
CA LEU A 62 0.25 -10.12 4.27
C LEU A 62 -1.26 -10.43 4.18
N SER A 63 -1.99 -9.74 3.31
CA SER A 63 -3.42 -10.00 3.10
C SER A 63 -3.69 -11.40 2.56
N ALA A 64 -2.91 -11.84 1.57
CA ALA A 64 -3.03 -13.16 0.98
C ALA A 64 -2.66 -14.28 1.98
N LEU A 65 -1.56 -14.10 2.72
CA LEU A 65 -1.14 -15.06 3.74
C LEU A 65 -2.16 -15.18 4.87
N TYR A 66 -2.77 -14.07 5.30
CA TYR A 66 -3.80 -14.10 6.32
C TYR A 66 -5.03 -14.88 5.85
N GLY A 67 -5.58 -14.54 4.68
CA GLY A 67 -6.73 -15.25 4.13
C GLY A 67 -6.44 -16.74 3.92
N PHE A 68 -5.27 -17.07 3.37
CA PHE A 68 -4.85 -18.46 3.22
C PHE A 68 -4.71 -19.18 4.56
N ALA A 69 -4.13 -18.55 5.58
CA ALA A 69 -3.97 -19.14 6.90
C ALA A 69 -5.33 -19.43 7.56
N VAL A 70 -6.29 -18.51 7.47
CA VAL A 70 -7.64 -18.72 7.98
C VAL A 70 -8.32 -19.87 7.21
N ALA A 71 -8.31 -19.85 5.88
CA ALA A 71 -8.90 -20.92 5.06
C ALA A 71 -8.25 -22.29 5.31
N LEU A 72 -6.93 -22.34 5.52
CA LEU A 72 -6.23 -23.57 5.86
C LEU A 72 -6.65 -24.07 7.24
N PHE A 73 -6.74 -23.17 8.22
CA PHE A 73 -7.18 -23.53 9.57
C PHE A 73 -8.61 -24.09 9.57
N THR A 74 -9.53 -23.48 8.83
CA THR A 74 -10.92 -23.97 8.70
C THR A 74 -10.95 -25.34 8.04
N ARG A 75 -10.17 -25.53 6.98
CA ARG A 75 -10.05 -26.83 6.28
C ARG A 75 -9.53 -27.93 7.20
N LEU A 76 -8.52 -27.64 8.01
CA LEU A 76 -7.92 -28.60 8.95
C LEU A 76 -8.84 -28.92 10.13
N SER A 77 -9.69 -27.98 10.53
CA SER A 77 -10.64 -28.15 11.64
C SER A 77 -11.86 -29.00 11.25
N GLY A 78 -12.18 -29.06 9.95
CA GLY A 78 -13.36 -29.77 9.45
C GLY A 78 -14.68 -29.08 9.83
N GLY A 79 -15.79 -29.75 9.52
CA GLY A 79 -17.14 -29.26 9.80
C GLY A 79 -18.18 -29.80 8.82
N PRO A 80 -19.47 -29.69 9.17
CA PRO A 80 -20.58 -30.29 8.43
C PRO A 80 -20.60 -29.90 6.95
N LEU A 81 -20.28 -28.64 6.61
CA LEU A 81 -20.29 -28.16 5.22
C LEU A 81 -19.18 -28.78 4.36
N CYS A 82 -18.10 -29.27 4.99
CA CYS A 82 -17.04 -29.98 4.29
C CYS A 82 -17.32 -31.48 4.15
N GLU A 83 -18.14 -32.05 5.04
CA GLU A 83 -18.52 -33.46 5.04
C GLU A 83 -19.67 -33.75 4.06
N ASP A 84 -20.62 -32.83 3.95
CA ASP A 84 -21.76 -32.92 3.00
C ASP A 84 -21.38 -32.51 1.56
N GLY A 85 -20.16 -32.01 1.35
CA GLY A 85 -19.62 -31.61 0.05
C GLY A 85 -20.08 -30.22 -0.43
N THR A 86 -20.77 -29.44 0.40
CA THR A 86 -21.25 -28.10 0.04
C THR A 86 -20.13 -27.06 0.00
N ALA A 87 -19.05 -27.25 0.77
CA ALA A 87 -17.90 -26.37 0.82
C ALA A 87 -16.58 -27.14 0.84
N THR A 88 -15.56 -26.61 0.16
CA THR A 88 -14.24 -27.26 0.16
C THR A 88 -13.33 -26.76 1.26
N TRP A 89 -13.34 -25.46 1.59
CA TRP A 89 -12.38 -24.85 2.53
C TRP A 89 -13.00 -24.31 3.81
N LEU A 90 -14.17 -23.68 3.72
CA LEU A 90 -14.87 -23.06 4.84
C LEU A 90 -15.97 -24.01 5.33
N CYS A 91 -15.70 -24.75 6.40
CA CYS A 91 -16.42 -25.95 6.78
C CYS A 91 -17.61 -25.73 7.74
N THR A 92 -17.82 -24.50 8.23
CA THR A 92 -19.01 -24.10 9.02
C THR A 92 -19.46 -22.67 8.68
N ASP A 93 -20.73 -22.34 8.95
CA ASP A 93 -21.26 -20.97 8.73
C ASP A 93 -20.55 -19.92 9.61
N GLY A 94 -20.20 -20.31 10.84
CA GLY A 94 -19.41 -19.46 11.73
C GLY A 94 -18.01 -19.18 11.18
N GLN A 95 -17.38 -20.18 10.55
CA GLN A 95 -16.07 -20.02 9.89
C GLN A 95 -16.17 -19.11 8.67
N ARG A 96 -17.22 -19.22 7.86
CA ARG A 96 -17.47 -18.32 6.73
C ARG A 96 -17.70 -16.88 7.18
N THR A 97 -18.54 -16.68 8.19
CA THR A 97 -18.78 -15.35 8.79
C THR A 97 -17.49 -14.75 9.32
N PHE A 98 -16.69 -15.54 10.06
CA PHE A 98 -15.40 -15.08 10.58
C PHE A 98 -14.42 -14.72 9.46
N PHE A 99 -14.32 -15.56 8.42
CA PHE A 99 -13.51 -15.28 7.25
C PHE A 99 -13.92 -13.93 6.64
N SER A 100 -15.19 -13.78 6.26
CA SER A 100 -15.70 -12.57 5.61
C SER A 100 -15.49 -11.28 6.39
N LEU A 101 -15.57 -11.33 7.73
CA LEU A 101 -15.40 -10.15 8.56
C LEU A 101 -13.93 -9.76 8.78
N THR A 102 -13.01 -10.73 8.72
CA THR A 102 -11.63 -10.50 9.14
C THR A 102 -10.65 -10.34 7.99
N THR A 103 -10.87 -11.00 6.85
CA THR A 103 -10.02 -10.87 5.66
C THR A 103 -9.95 -9.45 5.06
N PRO A 104 -10.99 -8.60 5.09
CA PRO A 104 -10.88 -7.24 4.57
C PRO A 104 -10.15 -6.27 5.51
N ILE A 105 -9.86 -6.65 6.76
CA ILE A 105 -9.22 -5.78 7.76
C ILE A 105 -7.82 -5.34 7.31
N ILE A 106 -6.97 -6.29 6.92
CA ILE A 106 -5.60 -6.01 6.49
C ILE A 106 -5.55 -5.11 5.26
N PRO A 107 -6.26 -5.41 4.15
CA PRO A 107 -6.24 -4.53 2.98
C PRO A 107 -6.86 -3.15 3.27
N PHE A 108 -7.88 -3.07 4.13
CA PHE A 108 -8.43 -1.78 4.58
C PHE A 108 -7.38 -0.92 5.27
N PHE A 109 -6.75 -1.43 6.34
CA PHE A 109 -5.72 -0.67 7.05
C PHE A 109 -4.47 -0.43 6.20
N GLY A 110 -4.12 -1.34 5.30
CA GLY A 110 -3.07 -1.17 4.31
C GLY A 110 -3.33 0.01 3.37
N MET A 111 -4.56 0.14 2.87
CA MET A 111 -5.00 1.28 2.05
C MET A 111 -4.98 2.60 2.83
N ILE A 112 -5.52 2.62 4.05
CA ILE A 112 -5.53 3.82 4.91
C ILE A 112 -4.09 4.25 5.25
N GLY A 113 -3.23 3.32 5.62
CA GLY A 113 -1.81 3.59 5.87
C GLY A 113 -1.09 4.16 4.65
N CYS A 114 -1.41 3.65 3.44
CA CYS A 114 -0.88 4.19 2.20
C CYS A 114 -1.30 5.65 1.99
N ALA A 115 -2.58 5.97 2.20
CA ALA A 115 -3.10 7.34 2.08
C ALA A 115 -2.40 8.30 3.08
N ILE A 116 -2.24 7.87 4.33
CA ILE A 116 -1.56 8.66 5.37
C ILE A 116 -0.09 8.92 4.98
N ILE A 117 0.64 7.88 4.53
CA ILE A 117 2.04 8.04 4.13
C ILE A 117 2.17 8.93 2.90
N MET A 118 1.28 8.78 1.91
CA MET A 118 1.23 9.63 0.73
C MET A 118 1.13 11.11 1.09
N VAL A 119 0.16 11.47 1.95
CA VAL A 119 -0.03 12.85 2.42
C VAL A 119 1.21 13.34 3.18
N ARG A 120 1.81 12.49 4.03
CA ARG A 120 3.06 12.84 4.73
C ARG A 120 4.23 13.09 3.77
N LYS A 121 4.33 12.35 2.66
CA LYS A 121 5.37 12.57 1.64
C LYS A 121 5.14 13.86 0.87
N LEU A 122 3.87 14.15 0.53
CA LEU A 122 3.47 15.39 -0.13
C LEU A 122 3.87 16.62 0.71
N HIS A 123 3.51 16.65 2.00
CA HIS A 123 3.86 17.76 2.90
C HIS A 123 5.35 17.87 3.22
N ARG A 124 6.14 16.83 2.96
CA ARG A 124 7.61 16.85 3.08
C ARG A 124 8.31 17.21 1.78
N TYR A 125 7.57 17.57 0.73
CA TYR A 125 8.11 17.90 -0.59
C TYR A 125 8.95 16.75 -1.18
N LEU A 126 8.55 15.50 -0.89
CA LEU A 126 9.16 14.29 -1.42
C LEU A 126 8.27 13.66 -2.50
N ARG A 127 8.85 12.76 -3.30
CA ARG A 127 8.17 11.99 -4.34
C ARG A 127 6.94 11.26 -3.77
N TRP A 128 5.77 11.81 -4.04
CA TRP A 128 4.46 11.34 -3.57
C TRP A 128 3.71 10.53 -4.64
N ARG A 129 3.99 10.77 -5.93
CA ARG A 129 3.32 10.09 -7.06
C ARG A 129 3.39 8.56 -7.00
N SER A 130 4.54 8.01 -6.60
CA SER A 130 4.65 6.55 -6.42
C SER A 130 3.66 6.03 -5.38
N TRP A 131 3.40 6.79 -4.30
CA TRP A 131 2.41 6.47 -3.28
C TRP A 131 0.98 6.56 -3.80
N MET A 132 0.69 7.52 -4.68
CA MET A 132 -0.62 7.62 -5.35
C MET A 132 -0.88 6.43 -6.28
N ALA A 133 0.13 5.99 -7.03
CA ALA A 133 0.01 4.81 -7.90
C ALA A 133 -0.32 3.55 -7.09
N ILE A 134 0.43 3.29 -6.00
CA ILE A 134 0.17 2.11 -5.17
C ILE A 134 -1.12 2.23 -4.35
N PHE A 135 -1.59 3.45 -4.02
CA PHE A 135 -2.87 3.64 -3.35
C PHE A 135 -4.01 3.01 -4.15
N TRP A 136 -4.01 3.18 -5.48
CA TRP A 136 -4.99 2.53 -6.35
C TRP A 136 -4.87 1.01 -6.35
N VAL A 137 -3.65 0.47 -6.28
CA VAL A 137 -3.44 -0.98 -6.12
C VAL A 137 -4.02 -1.47 -4.79
N MET A 138 -3.81 -0.73 -3.70
CA MET A 138 -4.37 -1.06 -2.39
C MET A 138 -5.90 -0.97 -2.37
N ALA A 139 -6.48 0.04 -3.05
CA ALA A 139 -7.92 0.18 -3.19
C ALA A 139 -8.51 -1.01 -3.95
N CYS A 140 -7.90 -1.41 -5.07
CA CYS A 140 -8.33 -2.62 -5.80
C CYS A 140 -8.21 -3.89 -4.95
N ASN A 141 -7.12 -4.05 -4.18
CA ASN A 141 -6.96 -5.18 -3.27
C ASN A 141 -8.09 -5.21 -2.23
N PHE A 142 -8.36 -4.08 -1.58
CA PHE A 142 -9.46 -3.96 -0.60
C PHE A 142 -10.82 -4.25 -1.21
N MET A 143 -11.11 -3.71 -2.40
CA MET A 143 -12.35 -3.97 -3.12
C MET A 143 -12.49 -5.45 -3.48
N LEU A 144 -11.42 -6.10 -3.94
CA LEU A 144 -11.44 -7.51 -4.31
C LEU A 144 -11.86 -8.37 -3.11
N TRP A 145 -11.19 -8.21 -1.96
CA TRP A 145 -11.56 -8.92 -0.73
C TRP A 145 -12.98 -8.61 -0.29
N THR A 146 -13.36 -7.33 -0.28
CA THR A 146 -14.67 -6.92 0.23
C THR A 146 -15.82 -7.43 -0.66
N ILE A 147 -15.66 -7.42 -1.98
CA ILE A 147 -16.69 -7.92 -2.91
C ILE A 147 -16.88 -9.43 -2.72
N THR A 148 -15.79 -10.21 -2.60
CA THR A 148 -15.89 -11.66 -2.37
C THR A 148 -16.49 -11.97 -1.01
N ASP A 149 -16.10 -11.22 0.02
CA ASP A 149 -16.48 -11.49 1.40
C ASP A 149 -17.93 -11.07 1.70
N ILE A 150 -18.42 -9.98 1.10
CA ILE A 150 -19.83 -9.59 1.19
C ILE A 150 -20.73 -10.65 0.57
N GLN A 151 -20.36 -11.22 -0.58
CA GLN A 151 -21.15 -12.29 -1.21
C GLN A 151 -21.27 -13.48 -0.27
N LEU A 152 -20.16 -13.91 0.32
CA LEU A 152 -20.13 -15.00 1.30
C LEU A 152 -20.99 -14.68 2.53
N PHE A 153 -20.85 -13.47 3.09
CA PHE A 153 -21.61 -13.03 4.26
C PHE A 153 -23.12 -12.96 4.00
N LEU A 154 -23.53 -12.44 2.84
CA LEU A 154 -24.95 -12.33 2.46
C LEU A 154 -25.59 -13.70 2.19
N MET A 155 -24.84 -14.64 1.61
CA MET A 155 -25.33 -16.02 1.41
C MET A 155 -25.65 -16.70 2.73
N ASP A 156 -24.79 -16.55 3.75
CA ASP A 156 -25.01 -17.18 5.04
C ASP A 156 -26.12 -16.46 5.85
N SER A 157 -26.20 -15.13 5.78
CA SER A 157 -27.23 -14.37 6.50
C SER A 157 -28.63 -14.47 5.88
N ALA A 158 -28.76 -14.87 4.61
CA ALA A 158 -30.04 -15.21 3.98
C ALA A 158 -30.52 -16.65 4.30
N ALA A 159 -29.63 -17.51 4.80
CA ALA A 159 -29.93 -18.89 5.16
C ALA A 159 -30.33 -19.06 6.65
N ALA A 160 -30.14 -18.03 7.47
CA ALA A 160 -30.51 -17.96 8.89
C ALA A 160 -31.93 -17.38 9.08
#